data_AF-A0A5K1GKF0-F1
#
_entry.id   AF-A0A5K1GKF0-F1
#
_cell.length_a   1.000
_cell.length_b   1.000
_cell.length_c   1.000
_cell.angle_alpha   90.00
_cell.angle_beta   90.00
_cell.angle_gamma   90.00
#
_symmetry.space_group_name_H-M   'P 1'
#
loop_
_entity.id
_entity.type
_entity.pdbx_description
1 polymer ?
#
loop_
_entity_poly.entity_id
_entity_poly.type
_entity_poly.pdbx_seq_one_letter_code
_entity_poly.pdbx_strand_id
1 'polypeptide(L)' 'MALPKPNPLIHFGLCDGTRSSPRVRFFSAESIEAELRYATREFFREDGVEVDLEKRTVYLSKIIK' A
#
# COMPACT_ATOMS: atom_id res chain seq x y z
N MET A 1 -23.09 3.26 -3.64
CA MET A 1 -23.11 1.95 -2.95
C MET A 1 -21.69 1.65 -2.49
N ALA A 2 -21.51 1.26 -1.22
CA ALA A 2 -20.21 0.80 -0.70
C ALA A 2 -20.37 -0.65 -0.26
N LEU A 3 -19.33 -1.46 -0.43
CA LEU A 3 -19.31 -2.84 0.06
C LEU A 3 -19.46 -2.84 1.59
N PRO A 4 -20.29 -3.71 2.18
CA PRO A 4 -20.45 -3.79 3.64
C PRO A 4 -19.12 -4.04 4.38
N LYS A 5 -18.18 -4.70 3.71
CA LYS A 5 -16.81 -4.91 4.18
C LYS A 5 -15.83 -4.65 3.04
N PRO A 6 -15.15 -3.49 3.00
CA PRO A 6 -14.14 -3.23 1.99
C PRO A 6 -12.92 -4.14 2.17
N ASN A 7 -12.26 -4.50 1.07
CA ASN A 7 -10.96 -5.18 1.15
C ASN A 7 -9.89 -4.15 1.55
N PRO A 8 -9.23 -4.28 2.72
CA PRO A 8 -8.25 -3.30 3.19
C PRO A 8 -7.04 -3.18 2.26
N LEU A 9 -6.76 -4.18 1.42
CA LEU A 9 -5.64 -4.13 0.49
C LEU A 9 -5.80 -3.06 -0.61
N ILE A 10 -7.02 -2.55 -0.82
CA ILE A 10 -7.32 -1.51 -1.81
C ILE A 10 -6.51 -0.23 -1.56
N HIS A 11 -6.16 0.06 -0.29
CA HIS A 11 -5.35 1.24 0.05
C HIS A 11 -3.95 1.23 -0.59
N PHE A 12 -3.42 0.05 -0.92
CA PHE A 12 -2.08 -0.10 -1.50
C PHE A 12 -2.10 -0.19 -3.03
N GLY A 13 -3.28 -0.31 -3.64
CA GLY A 13 -3.41 -0.32 -5.09
C GLY A 13 -3.38 1.07 -5.74
N LEU A 14 -3.42 2.14 -4.93
CA LEU A 14 -3.47 3.53 -5.39
C LEU A 14 -2.07 4.14 -5.47
N CYS A 15 -1.81 4.92 -6.54
CA CYS A 15 -0.61 5.71 -6.67
C CYS A 15 -0.68 6.94 -5.76
N ASP A 16 0.38 7.26 -5.01
CA ASP A 16 0.50 8.56 -4.35
C ASP A 16 0.75 9.62 -5.42
N GLY A 17 -0.29 10.40 -5.73
CA GLY A 17 -0.23 11.45 -6.74
C GLY A 17 0.79 12.55 -6.45
N THR A 18 1.27 12.68 -5.20
CA THR A 18 2.31 13.66 -4.85
C THR A 18 3.72 13.17 -5.14
N ARG A 19 3.94 11.84 -5.11
CA ARG A 19 5.25 11.20 -5.31
C ARG A 19 5.35 10.47 -6.65
N SER A 20 4.24 10.31 -7.37
CA SER A 20 4.13 9.42 -8.54
C SER A 20 4.64 7.99 -8.25
N SER A 21 4.52 7.57 -6.98
CA SER A 21 4.98 6.28 -6.46
C SER A 21 3.89 5.69 -5.55
N PRO A 22 3.63 4.37 -5.59
CA PRO A 22 4.12 3.43 -6.58
C PRO A 22 3.58 3.75 -7.98
N ARG A 23 4.23 3.24 -9.03
CA ARG A 23 3.78 3.44 -10.44
C ARG A 23 2.28 3.13 -10.59
N VAL A 24 1.61 3.85 -11.49
CA VAL A 24 0.21 3.56 -11.86
C VAL A 24 0.09 2.10 -12.30
N ARG A 25 -0.87 1.41 -11.71
CA ARG A 25 -1.14 -0.02 -11.93
C ARG A 25 -2.53 -0.22 -12.51
N PHE A 26 -2.63 -1.18 -13.40
CA PHE A 26 -3.90 -1.74 -13.86
C PHE A 26 -4.06 -3.10 -13.21
N PHE A 27 -5.28 -3.43 -12.79
CA PHE A 27 -5.59 -4.69 -12.13
C PHE A 27 -6.56 -5.48 -12.99
N SER A 28 -6.40 -6.81 -13.03
CA SER A 28 -7.37 -7.69 -13.67
C SER A 28 -8.35 -8.24 -12.63
N ALA A 29 -9.60 -8.53 -13.03
CA ALA A 29 -10.58 -9.08 -12.11
C ALA A 29 -10.17 -10.51 -11.67
N GLU A 30 -9.50 -11.23 -12.55
CA GLU A 30 -9.06 -12.61 -12.38
C GLU A 30 -7.93 -12.74 -11.36
N SER A 31 -7.04 -11.75 -11.27
CA SER A 31 -5.84 -11.79 -10.40
C SER A 31 -5.82 -10.73 -9.30
N ILE A 32 -6.92 -9.99 -9.09
CA ILE A 32 -6.98 -8.82 -8.21
C ILE A 32 -6.39 -9.08 -6.81
N GLU A 33 -6.64 -10.25 -6.21
CA GLU A 33 -6.13 -10.54 -4.88
C GLU A 33 -4.61 -10.64 -4.84
N ALA A 34 -4.01 -11.34 -5.80
CA ALA A 34 -2.56 -11.51 -5.89
C ALA A 34 -1.87 -10.17 -6.18
N GLU A 35 -2.46 -9.37 -7.07
CA GLU A 35 -1.95 -8.06 -7.46
C GLU A 35 -2.02 -7.05 -6.31
N LEU A 36 -3.11 -7.04 -5.53
CA LEU A 36 -3.24 -6.20 -4.34
C LEU A 36 -2.24 -6.60 -3.24
N ARG A 37 -2.02 -7.90 -3.02
CA ARG A 37 -0.98 -8.40 -2.09
C ARG A 37 0.42 -8.01 -2.55
N TYR A 38 0.67 -8.03 -3.85
CA TYR A 38 1.94 -7.57 -4.41
C TYR A 38 2.12 -6.07 -4.19
N ALA A 39 1.13 -5.24 -4.52
CA ALA A 39 1.17 -3.79 -4.31
C ALA A 39 1.41 -3.42 -2.84
N THR A 40 0.78 -4.14 -1.90
CA THR A 40 0.99 -3.98 -0.46
C THR A 40 2.45 -4.20 -0.06
N ARG A 41 3.10 -5.24 -0.59
CA ARG A 41 4.50 -5.55 -0.29
C ARG A 41 5.46 -4.49 -0.85
N GLU A 42 5.20 -4.02 -2.06
CA GLU A 42 6.00 -2.95 -2.68
C GLU A 42 5.89 -1.66 -1.87
N PHE A 43 4.67 -1.28 -1.46
CA PHE A 43 4.44 -0.11 -0.62
C PHE A 43 5.29 -0.12 0.66
N PHE A 44 5.26 -1.21 1.42
CA PHE A 44 6.06 -1.29 2.66
C PHE A 44 7.57 -1.34 2.43
N ARG A 45 8.02 -1.79 1.24
CA ARG A 45 9.45 -1.80 0.91
C ARG A 45 9.98 -0.40 0.58
N GLU A 46 9.17 0.42 -0.09
CA GLU A 46 9.63 1.71 -0.61
C GLU A 46 9.22 2.91 0.25
N ASP A 47 7.97 2.94 0.74
CA ASP A 47 7.36 4.16 1.32
C ASP A 47 6.63 3.92 2.66
N GLY A 48 6.28 2.68 2.98
CA GLY A 48 5.35 2.35 4.06
C GLY A 48 5.98 2.19 5.45
N VAL A 49 7.30 1.96 5.52
CA VAL A 49 8.05 1.77 6.77
C VAL A 49 9.38 2.52 6.69
N GLU A 50 9.70 3.28 7.73
CA GLU A 50 11.02 3.86 7.95
C GLU A 50 11.55 3.39 9.32
N VAL A 51 12.81 2.92 9.35
CA VAL A 51 13.44 2.40 10.58
C VAL A 51 14.58 3.32 10.98
N ASP A 52 14.42 4.00 12.11
CA ASP A 52 15.46 4.79 12.76
C ASP A 52 16.15 3.91 13.82
N LEU A 53 17.33 3.38 13.46
CA LEU A 53 18.10 2.48 14.34
C LEU A 53 18.73 3.21 15.52
N GLU A 54 19.07 4.49 15.37
CA GLU A 54 19.68 5.30 16.43
C GLU A 54 18.65 5.56 17.54
N LYS A 55 17.45 5.99 17.15
CA LYS A 55 16.33 6.23 18.07
C LYS A 55 15.55 4.97 18.42
N ARG A 56 15.91 3.82 17.86
CA ARG A 56 15.18 2.53 18.00
C ARG A 56 13.68 2.69 17.73
N THR A 57 13.34 3.46 16.70
CA THR A 57 11.96 3.85 16.39
C THR A 57 11.58 3.39 14.99
N VAL A 58 10.39 2.83 14.84
CA VAL A 58 9.81 2.48 13.54
C VAL A 58 8.68 3.45 13.23
N TYR A 59 8.77 4.13 12.09
CA TYR A 59 7.73 4.98 11.56
C TYR A 59 6.93 4.21 10.52
N LEU A 60 5.62 4.17 10.69
CA LEU A 60 4.70 3.53 9.76
C LEU A 60 3.86 4.60 9.06
N SER A 61 3.50 4.34 7.81
CA SER A 61 2.54 5.20 7.12
C SER A 61 1.22 5.29 7.88
N LYS A 62 0.61 6.48 7.88
CA LYS A 62 -0.71 6.75 8.49
C LYS A 62 -1.86 5.94 7.85
N ILE A 63 -1.61 5.27 6.73
CA ILE A 63 -2.52 4.28 6.13
C ILE A 63 -2.73 3.10 7.10
N ILE A 64 -1.73 2.76 7.90
CA ILE A 64 -1.81 1.75 8.95
C ILE A 64 -2.39 2.42 10.19
N LYS A 65 -3.71 2.34 10.35
CA LYS A 65 -4.46 2.87 11.47
C LYS A 65 -5.43 1.84 12.02
#